data_AF-A0A1C6P0S1-F1
#
_entry.id   AF-A0A1C6P0S1-F1
#
_cell.length_a   1.000
_cell.length_b   1.000
_cell.length_c   1.000
_cell.angle_alpha   90.00
_cell.angle_beta   90.00
_cell.angle_gamma   90.00
#
_symmetry.space_group_name_H-M   'P 1'
#
loop_
_entity.id
_entity.type
_entity.pdbx_description
1 polymer ?
#
loop_
_entity_poly.entity_id
_entity_poly.type
_entity_poly.pdbx_seq_one_letter_code
_entity_poly.pdbx_strand_id
1 'polypeptide(L)'
;MMTFLKPLVGGIFLVVMLVACGGGSGGGSSVFGTGTGSSASSTGSSSESTSGSPPGTSPSVPGSLSLAQQIEQLERKGGYPTLDRSSDIAGPDSNKNGVRDDIEAWINTLNVTDVQRAALMQKARALQQTLLVDLADKGAVQRAGEALMASTNCGASRFKPFAEFIKPNEKIEAMTANTRERAERYMQYNKARSGSVTTLPNYDTCEP
;
A
#
# COMPACT_ATOMS: atom_id res chain seq x y z
N MET A 1 26.46 10.89 55.69
CA MET A 1 27.35 9.75 55.37
C MET A 1 26.77 9.09 54.12
N MET A 2 27.28 9.35 52.91
CA MET A 2 28.45 8.67 52.29
C MET A 2 28.25 7.14 52.34
N THR A 3 28.20 6.36 51.26
CA THR A 3 29.03 6.43 50.03
C THR A 3 28.46 5.54 48.90
N PHE A 4 28.80 5.92 47.67
CA PHE A 4 28.77 5.20 46.38
C PHE A 4 29.25 3.74 46.41
N LEU A 5 28.75 2.88 45.50
CA LEU A 5 29.59 2.27 44.43
C LEU A 5 28.79 1.54 43.33
N LYS A 6 29.27 1.69 42.10
CA LYS A 6 28.86 1.06 40.84
C LYS A 6 30.11 0.38 40.26
N PRO A 7 30.01 -0.78 39.58
CA PRO A 7 30.69 -1.00 38.29
C PRO A 7 29.71 -1.63 37.29
N LEU A 8 29.66 -1.38 35.98
CA LEU A 8 30.61 -1.19 34.88
C LEU A 8 31.40 -2.46 34.48
N VAL A 9 30.79 -3.27 33.59
CA VAL A 9 31.43 -4.23 32.65
C VAL A 9 30.47 -4.30 31.44
N GLY A 10 30.78 -3.78 30.24
CA GLY A 10 31.61 -4.42 29.20
C GLY A 10 30.76 -5.48 28.46
N GLY A 11 30.26 -5.32 27.23
CA GLY A 11 30.81 -4.68 26.04
C GLY A 11 31.47 -5.75 25.17
N ILE A 12 30.72 -6.39 24.26
CA ILE A 12 31.12 -7.00 22.97
C ILE A 12 29.82 -7.34 22.22
N PHE A 13 29.48 -6.57 21.18
CA PHE A 13 28.51 -6.96 20.16
C PHE A 13 29.31 -7.31 18.90
N LEU A 14 29.37 -8.60 18.59
CA LEU A 14 29.98 -9.12 17.37
C LEU A 14 29.00 -8.85 16.21
N VAL A 15 29.33 -7.89 15.35
CA VAL A 15 28.64 -7.65 14.08
C VAL A 15 29.25 -8.57 13.02
N VAL A 16 28.47 -9.54 12.54
CA VAL A 16 28.81 -10.33 11.33
C VAL A 16 28.06 -9.74 10.15
N MET A 17 28.78 -8.99 9.31
CA MET A 17 28.31 -8.52 8.00
C MET A 17 28.60 -9.60 6.95
N LEU A 18 27.54 -10.25 6.47
CA LEU A 18 27.60 -11.13 5.29
C LEU A 18 27.24 -10.32 4.05
N VAL A 19 28.26 -9.94 3.29
CA VAL A 19 28.15 -9.43 1.92
C VAL A 19 27.95 -10.62 0.99
N ALA A 20 26.76 -10.75 0.41
CA ALA A 20 26.48 -11.63 -0.71
C ALA A 20 26.48 -10.80 -2.00
N CYS A 21 27.61 -10.81 -2.70
CA CYS A 21 27.74 -10.30 -4.06
C CYS A 21 27.97 -11.51 -4.96
N GLY A 22 26.95 -11.92 -5.70
CA GLY A 22 26.99 -13.09 -6.59
C GLY A 22 26.20 -12.81 -7.85
N GLY A 23 26.77 -11.96 -8.71
CA GLY A 23 26.25 -11.67 -10.04
C GLY A 23 26.54 -12.82 -11.00
N GLY A 24 25.49 -13.25 -11.70
CA GLY A 24 25.59 -14.19 -12.81
C GLY A 24 24.80 -13.68 -14.00
N SER A 25 25.47 -13.46 -15.12
CA SER A 25 25.04 -13.98 -16.43
C SER A 25 26.12 -13.69 -17.47
N GLY A 26 26.59 -14.77 -18.07
CA GLY A 26 27.58 -14.80 -19.13
C GLY A 26 27.06 -14.24 -20.45
N GLY A 27 28.03 -13.90 -21.30
CA GLY A 27 27.84 -13.21 -22.56
C GLY A 27 27.32 -14.09 -23.71
N GLY A 28 26.80 -13.39 -24.72
CA GLY A 28 26.56 -13.85 -26.06
C GLY A 28 26.88 -12.70 -27.01
N SER A 29 27.82 -12.93 -27.92
CA SER A 29 28.50 -11.96 -28.77
C SER A 29 27.69 -11.54 -30.02
N SER A 30 28.07 -10.37 -30.56
CA SER A 30 28.09 -10.00 -32.00
C SER A 30 26.73 -9.60 -32.62
N VAL A 31 26.58 -8.69 -33.61
CA VAL A 31 27.49 -8.04 -34.58
C VAL A 31 26.82 -6.72 -35.06
N PHE A 32 27.61 -5.80 -35.59
CA PHE A 32 27.28 -4.60 -36.37
C PHE A 32 26.18 -4.75 -37.44
N GLY A 33 25.50 -3.64 -37.79
CA GLY A 33 24.86 -3.51 -39.11
C GLY A 33 23.82 -2.40 -39.28
N THR A 34 24.26 -1.16 -39.51
CA THR A 34 23.47 -0.11 -40.20
C THR A 34 23.30 -0.48 -41.67
N GLY A 35 22.06 -0.47 -42.18
CA GLY A 35 21.79 -0.70 -43.60
C GLY A 35 20.36 -0.34 -44.01
N THR A 36 20.23 0.81 -44.65
CA THR A 36 19.12 1.26 -45.51
C THR A 36 19.04 0.39 -46.78
N GLY A 37 17.83 0.06 -47.25
CA GLY A 37 17.64 -0.55 -48.57
C GLY A 37 16.26 -1.15 -48.79
N SER A 38 15.61 -0.73 -49.88
CA SER A 38 14.20 -0.89 -50.21
C SER A 38 13.79 -2.23 -50.86
N SER A 39 12.48 -2.48 -50.80
CA SER A 39 11.62 -3.14 -51.80
C SER A 39 11.81 -4.63 -52.15
N ALA A 40 10.81 -5.43 -51.78
CA ALA A 40 10.24 -6.45 -52.66
C ALA A 40 8.79 -6.74 -52.25
N SER A 41 7.88 -6.56 -53.22
CA SER A 41 6.47 -6.92 -53.14
C SER A 41 6.29 -8.42 -53.36
N SER A 42 5.46 -9.07 -52.55
CA SER A 42 4.76 -10.29 -52.93
C SER A 42 3.38 -10.33 -52.30
N THR A 43 2.39 -10.27 -53.19
CA THR A 43 0.98 -10.62 -52.97
C THR A 43 0.85 -12.09 -52.58
N GLY A 44 0.12 -12.35 -51.51
CA GLY A 44 -0.33 -13.68 -51.11
C GLY A 44 -1.55 -13.58 -50.21
N SER A 45 -2.74 -13.78 -50.77
CA SER A 45 -4.00 -13.93 -50.04
C SER A 45 -4.02 -15.25 -49.28
N SER A 46 -4.27 -15.19 -47.96
CA SER A 46 -4.79 -16.31 -47.17
C SER A 46 -5.62 -15.76 -46.00
N SER A 47 -6.93 -15.97 -46.12
CA SER A 47 -7.94 -16.28 -45.09
C SER A 47 -7.63 -16.04 -43.59
N GLU A 48 -8.64 -15.43 -42.96
CA GLU A 48 -8.91 -15.23 -41.53
C GLU A 48 -8.39 -16.29 -40.56
N SER A 49 -7.93 -15.82 -39.39
CA SER A 49 -8.20 -16.46 -38.10
C SER A 49 -8.08 -15.40 -36.98
N THR A 50 -9.24 -14.88 -36.59
CA THR A 50 -9.45 -13.97 -35.48
C THR A 50 -9.20 -14.70 -34.15
N SER A 51 -8.07 -14.46 -33.51
CA SER A 51 -7.79 -14.92 -32.14
C SER A 51 -8.20 -13.85 -31.13
N GLY A 52 -9.51 -13.61 -31.02
CA GLY A 52 -10.07 -12.84 -29.91
C GLY A 52 -10.25 -13.75 -28.71
N SER A 53 -9.39 -13.62 -27.69
CA SER A 53 -9.62 -14.25 -26.39
C SER A 53 -10.81 -13.56 -25.70
N PRO A 54 -11.90 -14.28 -25.37
CA PRO A 54 -12.97 -13.72 -24.54
C PRO A 54 -12.51 -13.60 -23.07
N PRO A 55 -13.08 -12.66 -22.29
CA PRO A 55 -12.84 -12.60 -20.86
C PRO A 55 -13.40 -13.87 -20.20
N GLY A 56 -12.61 -14.49 -19.33
CA GLY A 56 -12.98 -15.69 -18.60
C GLY A 56 -14.17 -15.46 -17.68
N THR A 57 -15.37 -15.76 -18.16
CA THR A 57 -16.54 -15.99 -17.31
C THR A 57 -16.38 -17.37 -16.67
N SER A 58 -16.00 -17.40 -15.40
CA SER A 58 -16.03 -18.61 -14.59
C SER A 58 -17.48 -19.13 -14.52
N PRO A 59 -17.75 -20.43 -14.78
CA PRO A 59 -19.11 -20.95 -14.79
C PRO A 59 -19.69 -20.95 -13.37
N SER A 60 -20.70 -20.13 -13.13
CA SER A 60 -21.53 -20.18 -11.92
C SER A 60 -22.48 -21.37 -12.01
N VAL A 61 -22.35 -22.33 -11.11
CA VAL A 61 -23.33 -23.40 -10.91
C VAL A 61 -24.67 -22.77 -10.51
N PRO A 62 -25.81 -23.12 -11.15
CA PRO A 62 -27.11 -22.63 -10.75
C PRO A 62 -27.39 -23.01 -9.29
N GLY A 63 -27.48 -22.02 -8.39
CA GLY A 63 -27.77 -22.21 -6.97
C GLY A 63 -26.60 -21.97 -6.01
N SER A 64 -25.38 -21.71 -6.49
CA SER A 64 -24.29 -21.22 -5.62
C SER A 64 -24.23 -19.69 -5.64
N LEU A 65 -24.11 -19.09 -4.46
CA LEU A 65 -23.89 -17.64 -4.34
C LEU A 65 -22.60 -17.27 -5.07
N SER A 66 -22.61 -16.14 -5.78
CA SER A 66 -21.37 -15.55 -6.28
C SER A 66 -20.41 -15.24 -5.14
N LEU A 67 -19.11 -15.16 -5.41
CA LEU A 67 -18.11 -14.81 -4.38
C LEU A 67 -18.45 -13.49 -3.68
N ALA A 68 -18.92 -12.49 -4.42
CA ALA A 68 -19.34 -11.20 -3.86
C ALA A 68 -20.50 -11.36 -2.85
N GLN A 69 -21.50 -12.18 -3.17
CA GLN A 69 -22.63 -12.46 -2.28
C GLN A 69 -22.21 -13.29 -1.05
N GLN A 70 -21.24 -14.20 -1.21
CA GLN A 70 -20.68 -14.94 -0.07
C GLN A 70 -19.96 -14.01 0.91
N ILE A 71 -19.18 -13.06 0.40
CA ILE A 71 -18.49 -12.06 1.23
C ILE A 71 -19.51 -11.16 1.95
N GLU A 72 -20.53 -10.67 1.24
CA GLU A 72 -21.59 -9.85 1.85
C GLU A 72 -22.32 -10.59 2.99
N GLN A 73 -22.55 -11.90 2.83
CA GLN A 73 -23.11 -12.71 3.90
C GLN A 73 -22.18 -12.84 5.11
N LEU A 74 -20.87 -12.94 4.89
CA LEU A 74 -19.89 -12.99 5.97
C LEU A 74 -19.79 -11.65 6.72
N GLU A 75 -19.91 -10.54 6.00
CA GLU A 75 -19.99 -9.18 6.58
C GLU A 75 -21.26 -9.03 7.42
N ARG A 76 -22.42 -9.45 6.90
CA ARG A 76 -23.70 -9.41 7.62
C ARG A 76 -23.73 -10.28 8.87
N LYS A 77 -22.99 -11.40 8.86
CA LYS A 77 -22.81 -12.29 10.01
C LYS A 77 -21.85 -11.72 11.07
N GLY A 78 -21.25 -10.54 10.83
CA GLY A 78 -20.36 -9.86 11.77
C GLY A 78 -18.95 -10.43 11.83
N GLY A 79 -18.59 -11.36 10.94
CA GLY A 79 -17.24 -11.94 10.88
C GLY A 79 -16.22 -11.01 10.20
N TYR A 80 -16.69 -10.02 9.44
CA TYR A 80 -15.86 -9.12 8.65
C TYR A 80 -16.44 -7.69 8.66
N PRO A 81 -15.58 -6.65 8.60
CA PRO A 81 -16.05 -5.27 8.44
C PRO A 81 -16.81 -5.12 7.13
N THR A 82 -17.92 -4.39 7.14
CA THR A 82 -18.64 -4.01 5.92
C THR A 82 -17.84 -2.92 5.21
N LEU A 83 -17.24 -3.24 4.06
CA LEU A 83 -16.39 -2.31 3.32
C LEU A 83 -17.17 -1.59 2.22
N ASP A 84 -16.82 -0.32 1.97
CA ASP A 84 -17.32 0.38 0.81
C ASP A 84 -16.62 -0.12 -0.46
N ARG A 85 -17.39 -0.68 -1.39
CA ARG A 85 -16.92 -1.22 -2.68
C ARG A 85 -17.34 -0.36 -3.87
N SER A 86 -17.76 0.88 -3.62
CA SER A 86 -18.11 1.81 -4.68
C SER A 86 -16.88 2.19 -5.54
N SER A 87 -17.13 2.64 -6.76
CA SER A 87 -16.08 3.17 -7.65
C SER A 87 -15.66 4.60 -7.29
N ASP A 88 -16.25 5.22 -6.26
CA ASP A 88 -15.86 6.54 -5.79
C ASP A 88 -14.49 6.47 -5.08
N ILE A 89 -13.51 7.19 -5.62
CA ILE A 89 -12.14 7.20 -5.10
C ILE A 89 -12.11 7.70 -3.65
N ALA A 90 -12.89 8.74 -3.33
CA ALA A 90 -12.98 9.24 -1.96
C ALA A 90 -13.79 8.26 -1.10
N GLY A 91 -14.96 7.88 -1.58
CA GLY A 91 -15.91 7.10 -0.80
C GLY A 91 -16.54 7.92 0.32
N PRO A 92 -17.42 7.30 1.12
CA PRO A 92 -18.16 8.01 2.17
C PRO A 92 -17.26 8.48 3.32
N ASP A 93 -17.32 9.77 3.63
CA ASP A 93 -16.72 10.41 4.81
C ASP A 93 -17.74 11.44 5.33
N SER A 94 -18.69 10.95 6.14
CA SER A 94 -19.87 11.73 6.52
C SER A 94 -19.54 12.84 7.52
N ASN A 95 -18.56 12.59 8.40
CA ASN A 95 -18.11 13.54 9.42
C ASN A 95 -16.99 14.47 8.92
N LYS A 96 -16.54 14.29 7.67
CA LYS A 96 -15.48 15.08 7.00
C LYS A 96 -14.18 15.07 7.79
N ASN A 97 -13.91 13.96 8.48
CA ASN A 97 -12.68 13.79 9.23
C ASN A 97 -11.57 13.23 8.34
N GLY A 98 -11.72 13.14 7.01
CA GLY A 98 -10.69 12.67 6.10
C GLY A 98 -10.40 11.17 6.23
N VAL A 99 -11.18 10.42 7.01
CA VAL A 99 -11.15 8.97 7.08
C VAL A 99 -12.47 8.45 6.53
N ARG A 100 -12.39 7.44 5.68
CA ARG A 100 -13.60 6.82 5.12
C ARG A 100 -14.39 6.10 6.22
N ASP A 101 -15.71 6.23 6.20
CA ASP A 101 -16.62 5.79 7.28
C ASP A 101 -16.48 4.28 7.60
N ASP A 102 -16.25 3.43 6.60
CA ASP A 102 -16.02 1.97 6.78
C ASP A 102 -14.69 1.64 7.46
N ILE A 103 -13.65 2.43 7.20
CA ILE A 103 -12.34 2.31 7.85
C ILE A 103 -12.42 2.78 9.29
N GLU A 104 -13.06 3.92 9.55
CA GLU A 104 -13.30 4.42 10.90
C GLU A 104 -14.11 3.41 11.72
N ALA A 105 -15.20 2.88 11.15
CA ALA A 105 -16.03 1.86 11.80
C ALA A 105 -15.20 0.63 12.18
N TRP A 106 -14.36 0.12 11.27
CA TRP A 106 -13.48 -1.01 11.58
C TRP A 106 -12.44 -0.67 12.65
N ILE A 107 -11.78 0.50 12.60
CA ILE A 107 -10.85 0.95 13.65
C ILE A 107 -11.54 0.95 15.00
N ASN A 108 -12.80 1.40 15.07
CA ASN A 108 -13.62 1.45 16.27
C ASN A 108 -13.96 0.07 16.86
N THR A 109 -13.85 -1.00 16.07
CA THR A 109 -14.00 -2.39 16.59
C THR A 109 -12.74 -2.92 17.29
N LEU A 110 -11.59 -2.28 17.11
CA LEU A 110 -10.32 -2.75 17.67
C LEU A 110 -10.27 -2.48 19.18
N ASN A 111 -9.81 -3.50 19.92
CA ASN A 111 -9.51 -3.39 21.35
C ASN A 111 -8.15 -2.71 21.56
N VAL A 112 -8.13 -1.39 21.38
CA VAL A 112 -6.96 -0.51 21.53
C VAL A 112 -7.33 0.68 22.42
N THR A 113 -6.32 1.28 23.04
CA THR A 113 -6.49 2.54 23.80
C THR A 113 -6.88 3.70 22.89
N ASP A 114 -7.45 4.77 23.45
CA ASP A 114 -7.84 5.96 22.66
C ASP A 114 -6.64 6.61 21.95
N VAL A 115 -5.47 6.61 22.60
CA VAL A 115 -4.24 7.15 22.01
C VAL A 115 -3.76 6.29 20.83
N GLN A 116 -3.86 4.97 20.93
CA GLN A 116 -3.59 4.06 19.82
C GLN A 116 -4.60 4.21 18.68
N ARG A 117 -5.88 4.39 19.03
CA ARG A 117 -6.96 4.64 18.08
C ARG A 117 -6.74 5.92 17.30
N ALA A 118 -6.35 7.00 17.97
CA ALA A 118 -5.99 8.27 17.33
C ALA A 118 -4.84 8.11 16.33
N ALA A 119 -3.79 7.34 16.68
CA ALA A 119 -2.69 7.06 15.76
C ALA A 119 -3.14 6.24 14.52
N LEU A 120 -4.08 5.31 14.68
CA LEU A 120 -4.69 4.58 13.56
C LEU A 120 -5.55 5.49 12.68
N MET A 121 -6.32 6.40 13.28
CA MET A 121 -7.09 7.41 12.54
C MET A 121 -6.19 8.36 11.75
N GLN A 122 -5.06 8.79 12.34
CA GLN A 122 -4.05 9.58 11.64
C GLN A 122 -3.47 8.81 10.44
N LYS A 123 -3.16 7.51 10.61
CA LYS A 123 -2.67 6.68 9.51
C LYS A 123 -3.71 6.51 8.40
N ALA A 124 -4.97 6.28 8.75
CA ALA A 124 -6.07 6.17 7.79
C ALA A 124 -6.25 7.44 6.97
N ARG A 125 -6.22 8.62 7.63
CA ARG A 125 -6.29 9.92 6.99
C ARG A 125 -5.13 10.15 6.02
N ALA A 126 -3.91 9.83 6.44
CA ALA A 126 -2.72 9.96 5.60
C ALA A 126 -2.78 9.04 4.37
N LEU A 127 -3.27 7.80 4.51
CA LEU A 127 -3.48 6.88 3.39
C LEU A 127 -4.58 7.37 2.45
N GLN A 128 -5.72 7.83 2.98
CA GLN A 128 -6.81 8.39 2.18
C GLN A 128 -6.34 9.58 1.33
N GLN A 129 -5.48 10.44 1.89
CA GLN A 129 -4.90 11.57 1.16
C GLN A 129 -4.10 11.16 -0.08
N THR A 130 -3.49 9.96 -0.10
CA THR A 130 -2.75 9.46 -1.27
C THR A 130 -3.64 9.26 -2.50
N LEU A 131 -4.93 8.98 -2.26
CA LEU A 131 -5.94 8.80 -3.31
C LEU A 131 -6.48 10.14 -3.82
N LEU A 132 -6.42 11.20 -3.01
CA LEU A 132 -7.08 12.48 -3.26
C LEU A 132 -6.12 13.60 -3.67
N VAL A 133 -4.82 13.45 -3.43
CA VAL A 133 -3.81 14.46 -3.77
C VAL A 133 -3.75 14.75 -5.27
N ASP A 134 -3.55 16.01 -5.67
CA ASP A 134 -3.25 16.32 -7.07
C ASP A 134 -1.87 15.75 -7.45
N LEU A 135 -1.85 14.84 -8.42
CA LEU A 135 -0.63 14.17 -8.89
C LEU A 135 0.25 15.08 -9.77
N ALA A 136 -0.28 16.18 -10.28
CA ALA A 136 0.51 17.19 -11.01
C ALA A 136 1.30 18.11 -10.06
N ASP A 137 0.80 18.33 -8.83
CA ASP A 137 1.50 19.07 -7.79
C ASP A 137 2.51 18.19 -7.06
N LYS A 138 3.77 18.24 -7.51
CA LYS A 138 4.89 17.53 -6.88
C LYS A 138 5.04 17.87 -5.40
N GLY A 139 4.76 19.10 -4.99
CA GLY A 139 4.81 19.52 -3.60
C GLY A 139 3.71 18.85 -2.78
N ALA A 140 2.50 18.75 -3.32
CA ALA A 140 1.40 18.03 -2.66
C ALA A 140 1.70 16.53 -2.54
N VAL A 141 2.23 15.93 -3.60
CA VAL A 141 2.67 14.52 -3.59
C VAL A 141 3.76 14.29 -2.54
N GLN A 142 4.72 15.20 -2.40
CA GLN A 142 5.75 15.12 -1.36
C GLN A 142 5.14 15.21 0.05
N ARG A 143 4.25 16.19 0.29
CA ARG A 143 3.57 16.37 1.59
C ARG A 143 2.72 15.16 1.98
N ALA A 144 2.06 14.51 1.02
CA ALA A 144 1.31 13.27 1.27
C ALA A 144 2.24 12.13 1.74
N GLY A 145 3.44 12.02 1.14
CA GLY A 145 4.45 11.05 1.57
C GLY A 145 5.01 11.35 2.97
N GLU A 146 5.23 12.63 3.27
CA GLU A 146 5.63 13.08 4.61
C GLU A 146 4.56 12.78 5.66
N ALA A 147 3.27 12.98 5.33
CA ALA A 147 2.16 12.62 6.21
C ALA A 147 2.08 11.11 6.49
N LEU A 148 2.37 10.25 5.49
CA LEU A 148 2.48 8.80 5.70
C LEU A 148 3.63 8.45 6.65
N MET A 149 4.77 9.12 6.55
CA MET A 149 5.91 8.88 7.45
C MET A 149 5.66 9.43 8.86
N ALA A 150 5.01 10.59 8.99
CA ALA A 150 4.57 11.15 10.25
C ALA A 150 3.57 10.21 10.96
N SER A 151 2.51 9.77 10.27
CA SER A 151 1.55 8.82 10.85
C SER A 151 2.19 7.47 11.25
N THR A 152 3.18 7.00 10.50
CA THR A 152 3.95 5.79 10.85
C THR A 152 4.83 6.01 12.09
N ASN A 153 5.47 7.18 12.21
CA ASN A 153 6.23 7.55 13.40
C ASN A 153 5.32 7.67 14.64
N CYS A 154 4.15 8.28 14.51
CA CYS A 154 3.15 8.31 15.58
C CYS A 154 2.70 6.90 15.97
N GLY A 155 2.38 6.03 15.01
CA GLY A 155 2.07 4.62 15.28
C GLY A 155 3.19 3.92 16.07
N ALA A 156 4.45 4.14 15.68
CA ALA A 156 5.60 3.59 16.39
C ALA A 156 5.80 4.15 17.80
N SER A 157 5.37 5.39 18.08
CA SER A 157 5.47 5.98 19.41
C SER A 157 4.36 5.47 20.35
N ARG A 158 3.15 5.20 19.83
CA ARG A 158 1.97 4.81 20.61
C ARG A 158 1.77 3.31 20.79
N PHE A 159 2.31 2.48 19.89
CA PHE A 159 2.25 1.02 20.01
C PHE A 159 3.58 0.45 20.48
N LYS A 160 3.57 -0.20 21.65
CA LYS A 160 4.75 -0.85 22.24
C LYS A 160 4.40 -2.28 22.65
N PRO A 161 4.89 -3.30 21.93
CA PRO A 161 5.84 -3.26 20.81
C PRO A 161 5.26 -2.72 19.49
N PHE A 162 6.12 -2.17 18.61
CA PHE A 162 5.72 -1.68 17.28
C PHE A 162 5.02 -2.75 16.42
N ALA A 163 5.31 -4.03 16.66
CA ALA A 163 4.65 -5.14 15.99
C ALA A 163 3.11 -5.11 16.12
N GLU A 164 2.57 -4.52 17.19
CA GLU A 164 1.13 -4.35 17.38
C GLU A 164 0.52 -3.32 16.43
N PHE A 165 1.31 -2.36 15.92
CA PHE A 165 0.86 -1.38 14.91
C PHE A 165 0.87 -1.94 13.49
N ILE A 166 1.76 -2.90 13.19
CA ILE A 166 1.97 -3.39 11.81
C ILE A 166 0.67 -3.97 11.23
N LYS A 167 0.04 -4.91 11.95
CA LYS A 167 -1.18 -5.58 11.49
C LYS A 167 -2.34 -4.60 11.21
N PRO A 168 -2.71 -3.69 12.14
CA PRO A 168 -3.77 -2.76 11.84
C PRO A 168 -3.37 -1.76 10.74
N ASN A 169 -2.11 -1.32 10.67
CA ASN A 169 -1.62 -0.46 9.58
C ASN A 169 -1.80 -1.11 8.20
N GLU A 170 -1.38 -2.37 8.03
CA GLU A 170 -1.55 -3.12 6.77
C GLU A 170 -3.03 -3.28 6.41
N LYS A 171 -3.88 -3.50 7.41
CA LYS A 171 -5.32 -3.64 7.20
C LYS A 171 -5.98 -2.33 6.76
N ILE A 172 -5.57 -1.19 7.32
CA ILE A 172 -6.01 0.15 6.88
C ILE A 172 -5.62 0.38 5.43
N GLU A 173 -4.38 0.07 5.05
CA GLU A 173 -3.90 0.23 3.66
C GLU A 173 -4.68 -0.65 2.69
N ALA A 174 -4.87 -1.93 3.03
CA ALA A 174 -5.66 -2.86 2.23
C ALA A 174 -7.12 -2.42 2.08
N MET A 175 -7.72 -1.87 3.14
CA MET A 175 -9.08 -1.32 3.08
C MET A 175 -9.11 -0.02 2.27
N THR A 176 -8.07 0.82 2.34
CA THR A 176 -8.00 2.07 1.57
C THR A 176 -7.99 1.80 0.06
N ALA A 177 -7.23 0.80 -0.41
CA ALA A 177 -7.10 0.43 -1.82
C ALA A 177 -7.96 -0.78 -2.23
N ASN A 178 -9.13 -0.98 -1.62
CA ASN A 178 -9.93 -2.21 -1.71
C ASN A 178 -10.74 -2.41 -3.01
N THR A 179 -10.80 -1.40 -3.88
CA THR A 179 -11.46 -1.49 -5.20
C THR A 179 -10.44 -1.32 -6.32
N ARG A 180 -10.82 -1.71 -7.54
CA ARG A 180 -9.94 -1.59 -8.69
C ARG A 180 -9.54 -0.12 -8.92
N GLU A 181 -10.49 0.78 -8.86
CA GLU A 181 -10.32 2.21 -9.08
C GLU A 181 -9.37 2.81 -8.03
N ARG A 182 -9.53 2.45 -6.76
CA ARG A 182 -8.65 2.91 -5.67
C ARG A 182 -7.26 2.31 -5.76
N ALA A 183 -7.14 1.03 -6.10
CA ALA A 183 -5.85 0.39 -6.31
C ALA A 183 -5.08 1.02 -7.48
N GLU A 184 -5.74 1.24 -8.62
CA GLU A 184 -5.16 1.95 -9.76
C GLU A 184 -4.71 3.36 -9.38
N ARG A 185 -5.56 4.10 -8.64
CA ARG A 185 -5.22 5.44 -8.17
C ARG A 185 -4.05 5.47 -7.17
N TYR A 186 -3.96 4.47 -6.29
CA TYR A 186 -2.84 4.32 -5.36
C TYR A 186 -1.54 3.99 -6.10
N MET A 187 -1.58 3.14 -7.13
CA MET A 187 -0.44 2.87 -8.00
C MET A 187 0.04 4.13 -8.74
N GLN A 188 -0.88 4.99 -9.19
CA GLN A 188 -0.52 6.28 -9.80
C GLN A 188 0.19 7.21 -8.82
N TYR A 189 -0.26 7.28 -7.57
CA TYR A 189 0.44 8.01 -6.51
C TYR A 189 1.85 7.45 -6.27
N ASN A 190 1.98 6.12 -6.15
CA ASN A 190 3.29 5.47 -5.95
C ASN A 190 4.23 5.72 -7.13
N LYS A 191 3.71 5.74 -8.37
CA LYS A 191 4.46 6.13 -9.56
C LYS A 191 4.92 7.59 -9.50
N ALA A 192 4.05 8.52 -9.11
CA ALA A 192 4.38 9.94 -8.97
C ALA A 192 5.43 10.19 -7.86
N ARG A 193 5.47 9.33 -6.84
CA ARG A 193 6.46 9.33 -5.76
C ARG A 193 7.77 8.65 -6.12
N SER A 194 7.85 7.95 -7.25
CA SER A 194 9.04 7.17 -7.60
C SER A 194 10.29 8.08 -7.69
N GLY A 195 11.38 7.67 -7.05
CA GLY A 195 12.63 8.45 -6.97
C GLY A 195 12.62 9.58 -5.93
N SER A 196 11.53 9.81 -5.20
CA SER A 196 11.50 10.76 -4.08
C SER A 196 12.14 10.16 -2.81
N VAL A 197 12.60 11.04 -1.91
CA VAL A 197 13.13 10.68 -0.60
C VAL A 197 12.25 11.33 0.48
N THR A 198 11.90 10.56 1.50
CA THR A 198 11.27 11.07 2.72
C THR A 198 11.98 10.49 3.93
N THR A 199 12.28 11.35 4.89
CA THR A 199 12.92 10.98 6.14
C THR A 199 11.85 10.64 7.18
N LEU A 200 12.08 9.59 7.97
CA LEU A 200 11.26 9.34 9.15
C LEU A 200 11.53 10.46 10.18
N PRO A 201 10.50 11.20 10.64
CA PRO A 201 10.70 12.25 11.64
C PRO A 201 11.29 11.72 12.94
N ASN A 202 12.04 12.56 13.66
CA ASN A 202 12.68 12.23 14.94
C ASN A 202 12.04 12.97 16.15
N TYR A 203 10.86 13.55 15.96
CA TYR A 203 10.06 14.27 16.94
C TYR A 203 8.66 13.66 17.05
N ASP A 204 7.84 14.07 18.03
CA ASP A 204 6.45 13.60 18.14
C ASP A 204 5.61 14.12 16.97
N THR A 205 5.10 13.20 16.17
CA THR A 205 4.32 13.47 14.96
C THR A 205 2.84 13.17 15.13
N CYS A 206 2.40 12.79 16.33
CA CYS A 206 1.01 12.51 16.58
C CYS A 206 0.17 13.78 16.49
N GLU A 207 -0.95 13.69 15.77
CA GLU A 207 -1.95 14.75 15.72
C GLU A 207 -2.60 14.91 17.12
N PRO A 208 -2.97 16.16 17.50
CA PRO A 208 -3.59 16.44 18.79
C PRO A 208 -4.99 15.84 18.95
#